data_AF-A0A8K0K6N0-F1
#
_entry.id   AF-A0A8K0K6N0-F1
#
_cell.length_a   1.000
_cell.length_b   1.000
_cell.length_c   1.000
_cell.angle_alpha   90.00
_cell.angle_beta   90.00
_cell.angle_gamma   90.00
#
_symmetry.space_group_name_H-M   'P 1'
#
loop_
_entity.id
_entity.type
_entity.pdbx_description
1 polymer ?
#
loop_
_entity_poly.entity_id
_entity_poly.type
_entity_poly.pdbx_seq_one_letter_code
_entity_poly.pdbx_strand_id
1 'polypeptide(L)'
;MITEIPVLGFSYYRGDAVSTSMDVHVKLMMVNYLAQVALTKAILPQMLDKSSGHIVAISSVQGRFAIPYRSAYSAAKHALQAFFDSLRAEVADKGVSVTVVSPGYIRTSLSLNALRADGSTYGVMDETTAGGMAPKKMAEQILRAVASGKGGELIVSGFSARFAILLRTLIPSLYFWVMSNRARRLSKEFLSDG
;
A
#
# COMPACT_ATOMS: atom_id res chain seq x y z
N MET A 1 8.41 3.03 -28.66
CA MET A 1 7.12 3.75 -28.62
C MET A 1 6.47 3.45 -27.28
N ILE A 2 6.95 4.09 -26.21
CA ILE A 2 6.37 3.99 -24.86
C ILE A 2 5.64 5.31 -24.69
N THR A 3 4.36 5.32 -25.06
CA THR A 3 3.49 6.48 -24.88
C THR A 3 3.29 6.73 -23.40
N GLU A 4 3.29 8.02 -23.06
CA GLU A 4 3.19 8.59 -21.73
C GLU A 4 2.06 7.94 -20.91
N ILE A 5 2.43 7.17 -19.89
CA ILE A 5 1.52 6.82 -18.80
C ILE A 5 1.69 7.95 -17.76
N PRO A 6 0.68 8.79 -17.49
CA PRO A 6 0.79 9.85 -16.50
C PRO A 6 0.80 9.24 -15.08
N VAL A 7 1.96 8.76 -14.62
CA VAL A 7 2.11 7.90 -13.44
C VAL A 7 1.80 8.55 -12.08
N LEU A 8 1.44 9.84 -12.03
CA LEU A 8 1.38 10.59 -10.77
C LEU A 8 0.01 10.57 -10.06
N GLY A 9 -1.01 9.90 -10.63
CA GLY A 9 -2.41 9.96 -10.19
C GLY A 9 -3.13 8.63 -9.86
N PHE A 10 -2.46 7.48 -9.95
CA PHE A 10 -3.19 6.20 -10.09
C PHE A 10 -2.98 5.19 -8.96
N SER A 11 -2.26 5.56 -7.90
CA SER A 11 -1.86 4.60 -6.87
C SER A 11 -2.86 4.43 -5.73
N TYR A 12 -3.92 5.26 -5.65
CA TYR A 12 -4.86 5.30 -4.53
C TYR A 12 -6.30 5.54 -5.03
N TYR A 13 -7.32 5.04 -4.32
CA TYR A 13 -8.71 5.03 -4.79
C TYR A 13 -9.72 5.11 -3.64
N ARG A 14 -10.87 5.79 -3.84
CA ARG A 14 -12.04 5.78 -2.93
C ARG A 14 -13.33 5.41 -3.66
N GLY A 15 -14.04 4.42 -3.14
CA GLY A 15 -15.43 4.13 -3.49
C GLY A 15 -15.82 2.68 -3.16
N ASP A 16 -17.11 2.39 -3.26
CA ASP A 16 -17.66 1.09 -2.87
C ASP A 16 -17.44 0.04 -3.96
N ALA A 17 -17.49 -1.23 -3.56
CA ALA A 17 -17.18 -2.33 -4.47
C ALA A 17 -18.19 -2.49 -5.62
N VAL A 18 -19.42 -1.97 -5.49
CA VAL A 18 -20.46 -2.07 -6.52
C VAL A 18 -20.25 -1.00 -7.58
N SER A 19 -19.90 0.23 -7.19
CA SER A 19 -19.69 1.35 -8.11
C SER A 19 -18.30 1.38 -8.75
N THR A 20 -17.30 0.70 -8.17
CA THR A 20 -15.94 0.67 -8.72
C THR A 20 -15.91 -0.07 -10.06
N SER A 21 -15.49 0.59 -11.14
CA SER A 21 -15.31 -0.08 -12.43
C SER A 21 -14.12 -1.05 -12.42
N MET A 22 -14.20 -2.12 -13.22
CA MET A 22 -13.10 -3.08 -13.34
C MET A 22 -11.81 -2.46 -13.86
N ASP A 23 -11.90 -1.41 -14.69
CA ASP A 23 -10.73 -0.69 -15.18
C ASP A 23 -9.91 -0.06 -14.04
N VAL A 24 -10.58 0.42 -12.98
CA VAL A 24 -9.89 0.93 -11.79
C VAL A 24 -9.16 -0.19 -11.05
N HIS A 25 -9.78 -1.37 -10.92
CA HIS A 25 -9.13 -2.55 -10.34
C HIS A 25 -7.88 -2.96 -11.13
N VAL A 26 -8.00 -3.04 -12.46
CA VAL A 26 -6.88 -3.40 -13.35
C VAL A 26 -5.76 -2.36 -13.25
N LYS A 27 -6.07 -1.06 -13.35
CA LYS A 27 -5.07 0.02 -13.24
C LYS A 27 -4.33 -0.03 -11.90
N LEU A 28 -5.06 -0.19 -10.80
CA LEU A 28 -4.44 -0.28 -9.47
C LEU A 28 -3.56 -1.52 -9.33
N MET A 29 -3.98 -2.67 -9.85
CA MET A 29 -3.18 -3.90 -9.80
C MET A 29 -1.92 -3.78 -10.67
N MET A 30 -2.05 -3.21 -11.87
CA MET A 30 -0.93 -2.96 -12.77
C MET A 30 0.13 -2.07 -12.11
N VAL A 31 -0.29 -0.97 -11.49
CA VAL A 31 0.63 0.01 -10.88
C VAL A 31 1.17 -0.46 -9.52
N ASN A 32 0.28 -0.86 -8.61
CA ASN A 32 0.69 -1.13 -7.23
C ASN A 32 1.31 -2.53 -7.04
N TYR A 33 1.05 -3.48 -7.94
CA TYR A 33 1.55 -4.85 -7.82
C TYR A 33 2.45 -5.22 -9.01
N LEU A 34 1.89 -5.36 -10.21
CA LEU A 34 2.60 -5.96 -11.35
C LEU A 34 3.84 -5.15 -11.78
N ALA A 35 3.79 -3.82 -11.73
CA ALA A 35 4.95 -2.98 -12.05
C ALA A 35 6.13 -3.24 -11.09
N GLN A 36 5.86 -3.41 -9.79
CA GLN A 36 6.90 -3.71 -8.80
C GLN A 36 7.45 -5.13 -8.97
N VAL A 37 6.58 -6.10 -9.29
CA VAL A 37 7.02 -7.48 -9.63
C VAL A 37 7.89 -7.49 -10.87
N ALA A 38 7.47 -6.81 -11.94
CA ALA A 38 8.21 -6.75 -13.19
C ALA A 38 9.61 -6.13 -12.99
N LEU A 39 9.68 -4.99 -12.29
CA LEU A 39 10.97 -4.36 -11.96
C LEU A 39 11.85 -5.29 -11.14
N THR A 40 11.29 -5.94 -10.12
CA THR A 40 12.02 -6.88 -9.27
C THR A 40 12.58 -8.03 -10.08
N LYS A 41 11.76 -8.67 -10.92
CA LYS A 41 12.19 -9.79 -11.76
C LYS A 41 13.26 -9.40 -12.79
N ALA A 42 13.25 -8.14 -13.25
CA ALA A 42 14.26 -7.65 -14.18
C ALA A 42 15.64 -7.48 -13.52
N ILE A 43 15.70 -7.04 -12.26
CA ILE A 43 16.97 -6.77 -11.56
C ILE A 43 17.48 -7.98 -10.74
N LEU A 44 16.57 -8.84 -10.27
CA LEU A 44 16.88 -9.91 -9.33
C LEU A 44 17.99 -10.86 -9.81
N PRO A 45 18.03 -11.34 -11.07
CA PRO A 45 19.11 -12.23 -11.53
C PRO A 45 20.50 -11.63 -11.30
N GLN A 46 20.69 -10.34 -11.63
CA GLN A 46 21.97 -9.66 -11.44
C GLN A 46 22.35 -9.49 -9.97
N MET A 47 21.36 -9.34 -9.07
CA MET A 47 21.61 -9.27 -7.62
C MET A 47 22.02 -10.64 -7.07
N LEU A 48 21.39 -11.72 -7.57
CA LEU A 48 21.72 -13.09 -7.21
C LEU A 48 23.12 -13.49 -7.70
N ASP A 49 23.47 -13.15 -8.94
CA ASP A 49 24.81 -13.40 -9.51
C ASP A 49 25.92 -12.73 -8.69
N LYS A 50 25.64 -11.53 -8.17
CA LYS A 50 26.56 -10.78 -7.30
C LYS A 50 26.48 -11.18 -5.83
N SER A 51 25.53 -12.04 -5.46
CA SER A 51 25.18 -12.36 -4.07
C SER A 51 25.08 -11.11 -3.20
N SER A 52 24.51 -10.04 -3.76
CA SER A 52 24.51 -8.72 -3.14
C SER A 52 23.38 -7.85 -3.65
N GLY A 53 22.69 -7.21 -2.71
CA GLY A 53 21.79 -6.11 -2.96
C GLY A 53 20.63 -6.04 -1.96
N HIS A 54 19.83 -4.99 -2.05
CA HIS A 54 18.69 -4.77 -1.16
C HIS A 54 17.47 -4.29 -1.95
N ILE A 55 16.41 -5.08 -1.95
CA ILE A 55 15.13 -4.72 -2.55
C ILE A 55 14.24 -4.09 -1.48
N VAL A 56 13.74 -2.88 -1.75
CA VAL A 56 12.83 -2.17 -0.84
C VAL A 56 11.49 -1.96 -1.53
N ALA A 57 10.45 -2.63 -1.04
CA ALA A 57 9.09 -2.54 -1.57
C ALA A 57 8.21 -1.63 -0.72
N ILE A 58 7.45 -0.73 -1.37
CA ILE A 58 6.54 0.19 -0.67
C ILE A 58 5.10 -0.33 -0.74
N SER A 59 4.71 -0.99 0.36
CA SER A 59 3.36 -1.47 0.62
C SER A 59 2.53 -0.41 1.34
N SER A 60 1.67 -0.83 2.28
CA SER A 60 0.86 -0.01 3.17
C SER A 60 0.42 -0.87 4.36
N VAL A 61 0.04 -0.24 5.47
CA VAL A 61 -0.76 -0.94 6.50
C VAL A 61 -2.03 -1.58 5.91
N GLN A 62 -2.54 -1.05 4.80
CA GLN A 62 -3.65 -1.66 4.05
C GLN A 62 -3.28 -2.92 3.25
N GLY A 63 -2.00 -3.32 3.23
CA GLY A 63 -1.54 -4.63 2.79
C GLY A 63 -1.60 -5.70 3.89
N ARG A 64 -1.93 -5.30 5.12
CA ARG A 64 -2.08 -6.18 6.30
C ARG A 64 -3.53 -6.28 6.77
N PHE A 65 -4.31 -5.22 6.58
CA PHE A 65 -5.74 -5.19 6.85
C PHE A 65 -6.48 -4.39 5.77
N ALA A 66 -7.79 -4.60 5.62
CA ALA A 66 -8.61 -3.86 4.65
C ALA A 66 -9.60 -2.96 5.37
N ILE A 67 -9.83 -1.76 4.81
CA ILE A 67 -10.84 -0.81 5.31
C ILE A 67 -11.94 -0.60 4.25
N PRO A 68 -13.16 -0.23 4.65
CA PRO A 68 -14.25 0.04 3.72
C PRO A 68 -13.88 1.11 2.67
N TYR A 69 -14.47 0.99 1.48
CA TYR A 69 -14.32 1.91 0.33
C TYR A 69 -12.91 1.98 -0.28
N ARG A 70 -12.07 0.96 -0.04
CA ARG A 70 -10.68 0.86 -0.54
C ARG A 70 -10.35 -0.53 -1.11
N SER A 71 -11.36 -1.29 -1.52
CA SER A 71 -11.23 -2.72 -1.90
C SER A 71 -10.11 -2.97 -2.92
N ALA A 72 -10.11 -2.25 -4.04
CA ALA A 72 -9.10 -2.40 -5.09
C ALA A 72 -7.67 -2.08 -4.61
N TYR A 73 -7.52 -1.02 -3.81
CA TYR A 73 -6.22 -0.62 -3.26
C TYR A 73 -5.71 -1.62 -2.21
N SER A 74 -6.56 -2.00 -1.24
CA SER A 74 -6.21 -2.99 -0.22
C SER A 74 -5.83 -4.32 -0.86
N ALA A 75 -6.57 -4.77 -1.89
CA ALA A 75 -6.26 -6.00 -2.62
C ALA A 75 -4.87 -5.95 -3.27
N ALA A 76 -4.55 -4.87 -4.01
CA ALA A 76 -3.24 -4.73 -4.65
C ALA A 76 -2.08 -4.66 -3.63
N LYS A 77 -2.28 -4.00 -2.49
CA LYS A 77 -1.25 -3.95 -1.42
C LYS A 77 -1.10 -5.28 -0.67
N HIS A 78 -2.14 -6.08 -0.51
CA HIS A 78 -2.01 -7.45 0.01
C HIS A 78 -1.26 -8.35 -0.97
N ALA A 79 -1.55 -8.26 -2.27
CA ALA A 79 -0.83 -9.01 -3.31
C ALA A 79 0.67 -8.67 -3.32
N LEU A 80 0.99 -7.38 -3.23
CA LEU A 80 2.37 -6.90 -3.11
C LEU A 80 3.06 -7.45 -1.85
N GLN A 81 2.38 -7.40 -0.70
CA GLN A 81 2.92 -7.92 0.57
C GLN A 81 3.25 -9.41 0.45
N ALA A 82 2.31 -10.21 -0.07
CA ALA A 82 2.48 -11.65 -0.22
C ALA A 82 3.68 -11.98 -1.15
N PHE A 83 3.79 -11.31 -2.29
CA PHE A 83 4.89 -11.53 -3.23
C PHE A 83 6.26 -11.27 -2.59
N PHE A 84 6.43 -10.15 -1.88
CA PHE A 84 7.72 -9.84 -1.25
C PHE A 84 7.98 -10.65 0.03
N ASP A 85 6.94 -11.14 0.70
CA ASP A 85 7.09 -12.10 1.80
C ASP A 85 7.64 -13.44 1.27
N SER A 86 7.13 -13.93 0.13
CA SER A 86 7.69 -15.10 -0.56
C SER A 86 9.13 -14.84 -1.03
N LEU A 87 9.37 -13.75 -1.77
CA LEU A 87 10.70 -13.45 -2.31
C LEU A 87 11.76 -13.37 -1.20
N ARG A 88 11.43 -12.72 -0.08
CA ARG A 88 12.33 -12.60 1.07
C ARG A 88 12.76 -13.96 1.62
N ALA A 89 11.87 -14.95 1.65
CA ALA A 89 12.21 -16.31 2.05
C ALA A 89 13.08 -17.00 0.99
N GLU A 90 12.77 -16.81 -0.29
CA GLU A 90 13.48 -17.43 -1.42
C GLU A 90 14.94 -16.95 -1.59
N VAL A 91 15.29 -15.77 -1.07
CA VAL A 91 16.62 -15.16 -1.22
C VAL A 91 17.39 -15.00 0.10
N ALA A 92 16.84 -15.53 1.20
CA ALA A 92 17.36 -15.32 2.56
C ALA A 92 18.84 -15.74 2.75
N ASP A 93 19.30 -16.73 1.98
CA ASP A 93 20.66 -17.27 1.98
C ASP A 93 21.49 -16.85 0.75
N LYS A 94 20.95 -15.97 -0.11
CA LYS A 94 21.56 -15.60 -1.42
C LYS A 94 22.21 -14.22 -1.42
N GLY A 95 22.46 -13.64 -0.24
CA GLY A 95 23.09 -12.32 -0.11
C GLY A 95 22.22 -11.14 -0.59
N VAL A 96 20.93 -11.37 -0.86
CA VAL A 96 19.96 -10.33 -1.22
C VAL A 96 19.01 -10.10 -0.06
N SER A 97 18.93 -8.87 0.42
CA SER A 97 17.99 -8.47 1.47
C SER A 97 16.69 -7.93 0.85
N VAL A 98 15.56 -8.22 1.49
CA VAL A 98 14.24 -7.69 1.08
C VAL A 98 13.60 -6.99 2.26
N THR A 99 13.27 -5.71 2.11
CA THR A 99 12.52 -4.94 3.10
C THR A 99 11.17 -4.52 2.53
N VAL A 100 10.09 -4.91 3.19
CA VAL A 100 8.74 -4.43 2.86
C VAL A 100 8.36 -3.35 3.84
N VAL A 101 8.09 -2.17 3.30
CA VAL A 101 7.72 -0.99 4.07
C VAL A 101 6.22 -0.83 4.03
N SER A 102 5.58 -0.74 5.19
CA SER A 102 4.13 -0.63 5.36
C SER A 102 3.77 0.69 6.05
N PRO A 103 3.68 1.81 5.32
CA PRO A 103 3.32 3.10 5.87
C PRO A 103 1.84 3.16 6.29
N GLY A 104 1.57 3.92 7.35
CA GLY A 104 0.25 4.51 7.62
C GLY A 104 0.01 5.74 6.73
N TYR A 105 -0.75 6.71 7.24
CA TYR A 105 -0.93 7.99 6.53
C TYR A 105 0.37 8.81 6.55
N ILE A 106 0.85 9.18 5.36
CA ILE A 106 2.00 10.06 5.15
C ILE A 106 1.47 11.35 4.53
N ARG A 107 1.97 12.50 4.99
CA ARG A 107 1.57 13.82 4.49
C ARG A 107 2.18 14.08 3.12
N THR A 108 1.54 13.55 2.09
CA THR A 108 1.87 13.74 0.68
C THR A 108 0.61 14.15 -0.10
N SER A 109 0.78 14.57 -1.34
CA SER A 109 -0.31 14.86 -2.29
C SER A 109 -1.09 13.60 -2.75
N LEU A 110 -0.98 12.46 -2.06
CA LEU A 110 -1.58 11.19 -2.49
C LEU A 110 -3.10 11.23 -2.56
N SER A 111 -3.74 12.01 -1.68
CA SER A 111 -5.20 12.18 -1.66
C SER A 111 -5.69 13.10 -2.77
N LEU A 112 -4.92 14.14 -3.13
CA LEU A 112 -5.19 15.03 -4.27
C LEU A 112 -5.21 14.25 -5.59
N ASN A 113 -4.35 13.24 -5.66
CA ASN A 113 -4.13 12.38 -6.80
C ASN A 113 -4.84 11.02 -6.69
N ALA A 114 -5.87 10.88 -5.85
CA ALA A 114 -6.62 9.63 -5.74
C ALA A 114 -7.59 9.45 -6.90
N LEU A 115 -7.94 8.21 -7.26
CA LEU A 115 -9.02 7.91 -8.21
C LEU A 115 -10.38 7.80 -7.50
N ARG A 116 -11.44 8.24 -8.18
CA ARG A 116 -12.86 7.97 -7.86
C ARG A 116 -13.35 6.69 -8.53
N ALA A 117 -14.57 6.24 -8.17
CA ALA A 117 -15.25 5.03 -8.69
C ALA A 117 -15.28 4.94 -10.22
N ASP A 118 -15.43 6.08 -10.87
CA ASP A 118 -15.47 6.25 -12.33
C ASP A 118 -14.08 6.38 -12.98
N GLY A 119 -13.01 6.43 -12.18
CA GLY A 119 -11.63 6.63 -12.65
C GLY A 119 -11.22 8.09 -12.87
N SER A 120 -12.06 9.06 -12.49
CA SER A 120 -11.67 10.48 -12.43
C SER A 120 -10.79 10.79 -11.21
N THR A 121 -10.07 11.92 -11.22
CA THR A 121 -9.26 12.35 -10.07
C THR A 121 -10.15 12.89 -8.94
N TYR A 122 -9.86 12.47 -7.70
CA TYR A 122 -10.61 12.83 -6.50
C TYR A 122 -10.42 14.30 -6.12
N GLY A 123 -9.22 14.85 -6.32
CA GLY A 123 -8.95 16.29 -6.26
C GLY A 123 -9.06 16.97 -4.88
N VAL A 124 -9.40 16.24 -3.82
CA VAL A 124 -9.60 16.79 -2.46
C VAL A 124 -8.56 16.23 -1.49
N MET A 125 -7.93 17.12 -0.72
CA MET A 125 -6.98 16.73 0.33
C MET A 125 -7.76 16.21 1.54
N ASP A 126 -7.69 14.90 1.79
CA ASP A 126 -8.27 14.25 2.97
C ASP A 126 -7.53 14.73 4.25
N GLU A 127 -8.28 15.19 5.27
CA GLU A 127 -7.73 15.63 6.57
C GLU A 127 -6.85 14.56 7.22
N THR A 128 -7.14 13.27 7.00
CA THR A 128 -6.33 12.15 7.51
C THR A 128 -4.94 12.09 6.87
N THR A 129 -4.80 12.59 5.64
CA THR A 129 -3.50 12.69 4.95
C THR A 129 -2.74 13.93 5.44
N ALA A 130 -3.44 15.03 5.75
CA ALA A 130 -2.83 16.24 6.30
C ALA A 130 -2.20 16.02 7.68
N GLY A 131 -2.81 15.16 8.52
CA GLY A 131 -2.26 14.71 9.81
C GLY A 131 -1.21 13.60 9.72
N GLY A 132 -0.81 13.18 8.52
CA GLY A 132 0.14 12.09 8.30
C GLY A 132 1.58 12.41 8.71
N MET A 133 2.42 11.39 8.80
CA MET A 133 3.86 11.57 9.06
C MET A 133 4.53 12.37 7.93
N ALA A 134 5.51 13.21 8.28
CA ALA A 134 6.31 13.92 7.30
C ALA A 134 7.13 12.95 6.40
N PRO A 135 7.17 13.14 5.07
CA PRO A 135 7.93 12.28 4.15
C PRO A 135 9.41 12.14 4.49
N LYS A 136 10.03 13.21 5.00
CA LYS A 136 11.44 13.18 5.45
C LYS A 136 11.66 12.15 6.57
N LYS A 137 10.77 12.11 7.57
CA LYS A 137 10.85 11.12 8.66
C LYS A 137 10.67 9.69 8.15
N MET A 138 9.80 9.50 7.15
CA MET A 138 9.62 8.21 6.49
C MET A 138 10.92 7.76 5.79
N ALA A 139 11.52 8.65 5.00
CA ALA A 139 12.77 8.37 4.29
C ALA A 139 13.92 8.04 5.25
N GLU A 140 14.04 8.77 6.37
CA GLU A 140 15.03 8.50 7.41
C GLU A 140 14.85 7.10 8.03
N GLN A 141 13.62 6.67 8.28
CA GLN A 141 13.35 5.33 8.84
C GLN A 141 13.65 4.22 7.84
N ILE A 142 13.29 4.41 6.56
CA ILE A 142 13.64 3.46 5.49
C ILE A 142 15.16 3.35 5.37
N LEU A 143 15.86 4.48 5.33
CA LEU A 143 17.32 4.50 5.20
C LEU A 143 18.00 3.77 6.37
N ARG A 144 17.53 3.97 7.61
CA ARG A 144 18.05 3.24 8.78
C ARG A 144 17.80 1.74 8.68
N ALA A 145 16.62 1.33 8.22
CA ALA A 145 16.31 -0.08 8.03
C ALA A 145 17.20 -0.73 6.96
N VAL A 146 17.40 -0.05 5.84
CA VAL A 146 18.30 -0.50 4.76
C VAL A 146 19.76 -0.54 5.22
N ALA A 147 20.22 0.50 5.90
CA ALA A 147 21.59 0.58 6.42
C ALA A 147 21.93 -0.51 7.46
N SER A 148 20.93 -1.11 8.10
CA SER A 148 21.15 -2.26 8.99
C SER A 148 21.61 -3.53 8.24
N GLY A 149 21.48 -3.55 6.91
CA GLY A 149 21.80 -4.69 6.04
C GLY A 149 20.81 -5.85 6.15
N LYS A 150 19.88 -5.80 7.11
CA LYS A 150 18.89 -6.86 7.36
C LYS A 150 17.61 -6.57 6.58
N GLY A 151 17.16 -7.56 5.81
CA GLY A 151 15.80 -7.59 5.30
C GLY A 151 14.77 -7.70 6.43
N GLY A 152 13.51 -7.39 6.14
CA GLY A 152 12.44 -7.51 7.13
C GLY A 152 11.19 -6.69 6.80
N GLU A 153 10.36 -6.52 7.82
CA GLU A 153 9.15 -5.69 7.72
C GLU A 153 9.34 -4.38 8.48
N LEU A 154 9.07 -3.26 7.82
CA LEU A 154 9.13 -1.93 8.40
C LEU A 154 7.73 -1.29 8.42
N ILE A 155 7.05 -1.38 9.56
CA ILE A 155 5.72 -0.76 9.76
C ILE A 155 5.89 0.65 10.32
N VAL A 156 5.75 1.66 9.47
CA VAL A 156 5.81 3.08 9.84
C VAL A 156 4.41 3.65 9.94
N SER A 157 3.79 3.50 11.10
CA SER A 157 2.41 3.91 11.31
C SER A 157 2.15 4.32 12.76
N GLY A 158 1.05 5.06 12.96
CA GLY A 158 0.56 5.40 14.29
C GLY A 158 0.06 4.18 15.05
N PHE A 159 -0.12 4.34 16.37
CA PHE A 159 -0.55 3.28 17.27
C PHE A 159 -1.84 2.59 16.82
N SER A 160 -2.82 3.35 16.33
CA SER A 160 -4.12 2.83 15.86
C SER A 160 -4.00 1.83 14.71
N ALA A 161 -3.09 2.07 13.76
CA ALA A 161 -2.90 1.15 12.63
C ALA A 161 -2.21 -0.15 13.06
N ARG A 162 -1.23 -0.07 13.97
CA ARG A 162 -0.61 -1.27 14.55
C ARG A 162 -1.61 -2.09 15.37
N PHE A 163 -2.45 -1.40 16.15
CA PHE A 163 -3.54 -2.04 16.87
C PHE A 163 -4.56 -2.69 15.93
N ALA A 164 -4.89 -2.06 14.81
CA ALA A 164 -5.79 -2.65 13.81
C ALA A 164 -5.22 -3.92 13.17
N ILE A 165 -3.90 -3.96 12.90
CA ILE A 165 -3.21 -5.19 12.44
C ILE A 165 -3.39 -6.29 13.50
N LEU A 166 -3.05 -5.99 14.76
CA LEU A 166 -3.15 -6.94 15.86
C LEU A 166 -4.60 -7.44 16.06
N LEU A 167 -5.56 -6.53 16.03
CA LEU A 167 -6.98 -6.82 16.23
C LEU A 167 -7.51 -7.72 15.12
N ARG A 168 -7.14 -7.46 13.86
CA ARG A 168 -7.50 -8.32 12.73
C ARG A 168 -6.93 -9.73 12.89
N THR A 169 -5.70 -9.85 13.39
CA THR A 169 -5.02 -11.14 13.54
C THR A 169 -5.54 -11.93 14.75
N LEU A 170 -5.75 -11.29 15.89
CA LEU A 170 -6.11 -11.98 17.14
C LEU A 170 -7.61 -12.09 17.38
N ILE A 171 -8.40 -11.09 16.99
CA ILE A 171 -9.85 -11.02 17.27
C ILE A 171 -10.59 -10.55 15.99
N PRO A 172 -10.63 -11.37 14.93
CA PRO A 172 -11.17 -10.97 13.63
C PRO A 172 -12.64 -10.56 13.71
N SER A 173 -13.45 -11.22 14.55
CA SER A 173 -14.87 -10.87 14.75
C SER A 173 -15.04 -9.42 15.23
N LEU A 174 -14.24 -8.99 16.21
CA LEU A 174 -14.25 -7.61 16.71
C LEU A 174 -13.75 -6.64 15.64
N TYR A 175 -12.67 -6.98 14.92
CA TYR A 175 -12.19 -6.17 13.80
C TYR A 175 -13.28 -5.91 12.75
N PHE A 176 -13.96 -6.97 12.28
CA PHE A 176 -15.00 -6.85 11.27
C PHE A 176 -16.26 -6.15 11.78
N TRP A 177 -16.57 -6.28 13.08
CA TRP A 177 -17.61 -5.46 13.72
C TRP A 177 -17.27 -3.96 13.68
N VAL A 178 -16.05 -3.58 14.06
CA VAL A 178 -15.58 -2.17 13.97
C VAL A 178 -15.63 -1.68 12.52
N MET A 179 -15.17 -2.49 11.55
CA MET A 179 -15.19 -2.11 10.14
C MET A 179 -16.60 -1.96 9.59
N SER A 180 -17.55 -2.78 10.02
CA SER A 180 -18.96 -2.67 9.63
C SER A 180 -19.60 -1.40 10.16
N ASN A 181 -19.31 -1.04 11.42
CA ASN A 181 -19.74 0.25 12.00
C ASN A 181 -19.12 1.43 11.25
N ARG A 182 -17.83 1.35 10.91
CA ARG A 182 -17.14 2.37 10.12
C ARG A 182 -17.76 2.52 8.73
N ALA A 183 -18.08 1.42 8.06
CA ALA A 183 -18.74 1.44 6.75
C ALA A 183 -20.10 2.15 6.82
N ARG A 184 -20.94 1.81 7.81
CA ARG A 184 -22.24 2.45 8.03
C ARG A 184 -22.14 3.97 8.25
N ARG A 185 -21.13 4.42 8.99
CA ARG A 185 -20.89 5.86 9.22
C ARG A 185 -20.51 6.57 7.92
N LEU A 186 -19.52 6.03 7.19
CA LEU A 186 -19.05 6.61 5.93
C LEU A 186 -20.12 6.61 4.83
N SER A 187 -20.99 5.60 4.80
CA SER A 187 -22.12 5.56 3.87
C SER A 187 -23.07 6.74 4.03
N LYS A 188 -23.24 7.27 5.24
CA LYS A 188 -24.10 8.43 5.50
C LYS A 188 -23.48 9.72 4.98
N GLU A 189 -22.15 9.86 5.07
CA GLU A 189 -21.39 10.99 4.51
C GLU A 189 -21.44 10.98 2.97
N PHE A 190 -21.33 9.81 2.34
CA PHE A 190 -21.45 9.69 0.88
C PHE A 190 -22.84 10.01 0.33
N LEU A 191 -23.90 9.85 1.12
CA LEU A 191 -25.28 10.14 0.74
C LEU A 191 -25.70 11.58 1.05
N SER A 192 -24.94 12.32 1.86
CA SER A 192 -25.21 13.74 2.16
C SER A 192 -24.55 14.72 1.20
N ASP A 193 -23.59 14.25 0.40
CA ASP A 193 -22.80 15.07 -0.55
C ASP A 193 -23.29 14.94 -2.02
N GLY A 194 -24.41 14.25 -2.26
CA GLY A 194 -25.04 14.07 -3.57
C GLY A 194 -26.47 14.58 -3.59
#